data_AF-A0A938EEZ5-F1
#
_entry.id   AF-A0A938EEZ5-F1
#
_cell.length_a   1.000
_cell.length_b   1.000
_cell.length_c   1.000
_cell.angle_alpha   90.00
_cell.angle_beta   90.00
_cell.angle_gamma   90.00
#
_symmetry.space_group_name_H-M   'P 1'
#
loop_
_entity.id
_entity.type
_entity.pdbx_description
1 polymer ?
#
loop_
_entity_poly.entity_id
_entity_poly.type
_entity_poly.pdbx_seq_one_letter_code
_entity_poly.pdbx_strand_id
1 'polypeptide(L)'
;MGRASEPARPPRAVVSLRLDPAQLARVTARARELGVSRTALVERYILEGMERDEHPLIRRRDAHGVLIGALVGHRIDVHRVVDALAGADGDVARVAADFGIPWGAVEACAAYHAAHRGREEQAVAQLRERAAAAEAADALRRTAVGGA
;
A
#
# COMPACT_ATOMS: atom_id res chain seq x y z
N MET A 1 39.45 0.97 7.29
CA MET A 1 38.19 1.33 6.60
C MET A 1 37.34 0.07 6.50
N GLY A 2 36.44 -0.15 7.47
CA GLY A 2 35.61 -1.36 7.52
C GLY A 2 34.40 -1.20 6.62
N ARG A 3 34.18 -2.15 5.69
CA ARG A 3 32.92 -2.22 4.93
C ARG A 3 31.78 -2.42 5.94
N ALA A 4 30.80 -1.54 5.92
CA ALA A 4 29.54 -1.77 6.63
C ALA A 4 28.99 -3.13 6.16
N SER A 5 28.86 -4.08 7.10
CA SER A 5 28.23 -5.36 6.80
C SER A 5 26.77 -5.10 6.44
N GLU A 6 26.38 -5.54 5.26
CA GLU A 6 25.00 -5.56 4.83
C GLU A 6 24.18 -6.38 5.85
N PRO A 7 23.03 -5.88 6.34
CA PRO A 7 22.26 -6.59 7.35
C PRO A 7 21.85 -7.96 6.79
N ALA A 8 22.21 -9.02 7.51
CA ALA A 8 21.88 -10.38 7.13
C ALA A 8 20.36 -10.51 6.94
N ARG A 9 19.93 -11.06 5.80
CA ARG A 9 18.52 -11.29 5.51
C ARG A 9 17.91 -12.13 6.64
N PRO A 10 16.79 -11.73 7.25
CA PRO A 10 16.20 -12.47 8.35
C PRO A 10 15.89 -13.91 7.92
N PRO A 11 16.04 -14.89 8.83
CA PRO A 11 15.79 -16.29 8.52
C PRO A 11 14.33 -16.48 8.11
N ARG A 12 14.11 -17.25 7.03
CA ARG A 12 12.76 -17.62 6.59
C ARG A 12 12.32 -18.88 7.33
N ALA A 13 11.13 -18.84 7.93
CA ALA A 13 10.48 -20.01 8.49
C ALA A 13 9.66 -20.74 7.42
N VAL A 14 9.53 -22.06 7.53
CA VAL A 14 8.70 -22.89 6.65
C VAL A 14 7.44 -23.30 7.40
N VAL A 15 6.28 -23.11 6.77
CA VAL A 15 4.99 -23.62 7.25
C VAL A 15 4.37 -24.53 6.20
N SER A 16 3.79 -25.67 6.62
CA SER A 16 3.04 -26.57 5.76
C SER A 16 1.55 -26.26 5.88
N LEU A 17 0.92 -25.87 4.78
CA LEU A 17 -0.51 -25.54 4.72
C LEU A 17 -1.25 -26.62 3.92
N ARG A 18 -2.37 -27.09 4.46
CA ARG A 18 -3.30 -27.97 3.74
C ARG A 18 -4.42 -27.12 3.18
N LEU A 19 -4.50 -27.05 1.85
CA LEU A 19 -5.58 -26.40 1.13
C LEU A 19 -6.43 -27.48 0.47
N ASP A 20 -7.74 -27.29 0.46
CA ASP A 20 -8.58 -28.14 -0.39
C ASP A 20 -8.29 -27.88 -1.88
N PRO A 21 -8.63 -28.82 -2.79
CA PRO A 21 -8.33 -28.68 -4.21
C PRO A 21 -8.90 -27.40 -4.85
N ALA A 22 -10.07 -26.93 -4.41
CA ALA A 22 -10.69 -25.73 -4.94
C ALA A 22 -9.97 -24.46 -4.47
N GLN A 23 -9.56 -24.39 -3.20
CA GLN A 23 -8.71 -23.31 -2.68
C GLN A 23 -7.39 -23.23 -3.43
N LEU A 24 -6.71 -24.37 -3.62
CA LEU A 24 -5.45 -24.43 -4.35
C LEU A 24 -5.61 -23.97 -5.81
N ALA A 25 -6.69 -24.38 -6.48
CA ALA A 25 -7.01 -23.94 -7.83
C ALA A 25 -7.23 -22.43 -7.91
N ARG A 26 -8.02 -21.86 -6.99
CA ARG A 26 -8.28 -20.41 -6.92
C ARG A 26 -7.01 -19.60 -6.73
N VAL A 27 -6.16 -19.98 -5.76
CA VAL A 27 -4.89 -19.28 -5.51
C VAL A 27 -3.96 -19.42 -6.72
N THR A 28 -3.89 -20.60 -7.34
CA THR A 28 -3.02 -20.83 -8.51
C THR A 28 -3.45 -19.99 -9.71
N ALA A 29 -4.76 -19.93 -10.00
CA ALA A 29 -5.30 -19.09 -11.07
C ALA A 29 -5.00 -17.60 -10.82
N ARG A 30 -5.25 -17.13 -9.59
CA ARG A 30 -4.99 -15.74 -9.22
C ARG A 30 -3.51 -15.36 -9.27
N ALA A 31 -2.62 -16.28 -8.87
CA ALA A 31 -1.18 -16.06 -8.95
C ALA A 31 -0.72 -15.89 -10.41
N ARG A 32 -1.27 -16.69 -11.33
CA ARG A 32 -1.01 -16.58 -12.78
C ARG A 32 -1.51 -15.25 -13.34
N GLU A 33 -2.74 -14.85 -13.02
CA GLU A 33 -3.30 -13.55 -13.45
C GLU A 33 -2.43 -12.36 -13.01
N LEU A 34 -1.83 -12.45 -11.82
CA LEU A 34 -1.00 -11.41 -11.25
C LEU A 34 0.50 -11.52 -11.63
N GLY A 35 0.90 -12.57 -12.35
CA GLY A 35 2.30 -12.80 -12.72
C GLY A 35 3.22 -13.08 -11.54
N VAL A 36 2.70 -13.59 -10.41
CA VAL A 36 3.49 -13.89 -9.20
C VAL A 36 3.51 -15.38 -8.90
N SER A 37 4.47 -15.83 -8.09
CA SER A 37 4.49 -17.22 -7.65
C SER A 37 3.33 -17.50 -6.69
N ARG A 38 2.85 -18.76 -6.70
CA ARG A 38 1.81 -19.20 -5.75
C ARG A 38 2.21 -18.93 -4.30
N THR A 39 3.46 -19.26 -3.94
CA THR A 39 3.99 -19.04 -2.59
C THR A 39 3.97 -17.56 -2.22
N ALA A 40 4.41 -16.67 -3.12
CA ALA A 40 4.38 -15.24 -2.87
C ALA A 40 2.95 -14.72 -2.69
N LEU A 41 1.99 -15.25 -3.45
CA LEU A 41 0.58 -14.88 -3.28
C LEU A 41 0.00 -15.35 -1.94
N VAL A 42 0.32 -16.58 -1.52
CA VAL A 42 -0.13 -17.12 -0.22
C VAL A 42 0.47 -16.33 0.93
N GLU A 43 1.78 -16.09 0.91
CA GLU A 43 2.47 -15.25 1.90
C GLU A 43 1.81 -13.88 1.99
N ARG A 44 1.56 -13.25 0.84
CA ARG A 44 0.88 -11.96 0.78
C ARG A 44 -0.52 -12.02 1.40
N TYR A 45 -1.33 -13.03 1.07
CA TYR A 45 -2.69 -13.15 1.59
C TYR A 45 -2.77 -13.46 3.09
N ILE A 46 -1.77 -14.17 3.64
CA ILE A 46 -1.68 -14.37 5.09
C ILE A 46 -1.44 -13.03 5.78
N LEU A 47 -0.44 -12.28 5.32
CA LEU A 47 -0.12 -10.96 5.89
C LEU A 47 -1.29 -9.99 5.73
N GLU A 48 -1.92 -9.95 4.55
CA GLU A 48 -3.11 -9.11 4.32
C GLU A 48 -4.32 -9.54 5.15
N GLY A 49 -4.42 -10.82 5.49
CA GLY A 49 -5.46 -11.32 6.40
C GLY A 49 -5.25 -10.80 7.81
N MET A 50 -4.03 -10.91 8.33
CA MET A 50 -3.67 -10.40 9.66
C MET A 50 -3.84 -8.87 9.73
N GLU A 51 -3.36 -8.15 8.73
CA GLU A 51 -3.51 -6.69 8.64
C GLU A 51 -4.98 -6.28 8.56
N ARG A 52 -5.86 -7.09 7.94
CA ARG A 52 -7.29 -6.80 7.88
C ARG A 52 -7.98 -7.00 9.24
N ASP A 53 -7.54 -7.97 10.03
CA ASP A 53 -8.07 -8.18 11.37
C ASP A 53 -7.64 -7.04 12.30
N GLU A 54 -6.41 -6.56 12.17
CA GLU A 54 -5.87 -5.44 12.96
C GLU A 54 -6.41 -4.07 12.50
N HIS A 55 -6.62 -3.89 11.19
CA HIS A 55 -7.03 -2.63 10.58
C HIS A 55 -8.17 -2.83 9.57
N PRO A 56 -9.39 -3.18 10.02
CA PRO A 56 -10.48 -3.59 9.13
C PRO A 56 -10.98 -2.49 8.18
N LEU A 57 -10.73 -1.23 8.52
CA LEU A 57 -11.08 -0.08 7.68
C LEU A 57 -10.05 0.22 6.60
N ILE A 58 -8.87 -0.41 6.64
CA ILE A 58 -7.77 -0.12 5.73
C ILE A 58 -7.50 -1.33 4.84
N ARG A 59 -7.27 -1.08 3.55
CA ARG A 59 -6.78 -2.08 2.60
C ARG A 59 -5.58 -1.52 1.85
N ARG A 60 -4.73 -2.40 1.35
CA ARG A 60 -3.72 -1.99 0.36
C ARG A 60 -4.32 -1.94 -1.04
N ARG A 61 -3.99 -0.90 -1.80
CA ARG A 61 -4.36 -0.76 -3.21
C ARG A 61 -3.15 -0.42 -4.06
N ASP A 62 -3.19 -0.80 -5.34
CA ASP A 62 -2.20 -0.36 -6.32
C ASP A 62 -2.48 1.09 -6.74
N ALA A 63 -1.44 1.92 -6.65
CA ALA A 63 -1.40 3.25 -7.22
C ALA A 63 -0.05 3.41 -7.95
N HIS A 64 -0.09 3.55 -9.28
CA HIS A 64 1.10 3.63 -10.14
C HIS A 64 2.09 2.46 -9.94
N GLY A 65 1.56 1.25 -9.72
CA GLY A 65 2.37 0.05 -9.47
C GLY A 65 3.03 0.01 -8.09
N VAL A 66 2.58 0.85 -7.16
CA VAL A 66 3.02 0.87 -5.76
C VAL A 66 1.82 0.50 -4.88
N LEU A 67 2.00 -0.43 -3.96
CA LEU A 67 0.97 -0.78 -2.99
C LEU A 67 0.99 0.22 -1.83
N ILE A 68 -0.14 0.90 -1.62
CA ILE A 68 -0.33 1.91 -0.57
C ILE A 68 -1.57 1.61 0.28
N GLY A 69 -1.56 2.01 1.54
CA GLY A 69 -2.74 1.97 2.41
C GLY A 69 -3.84 2.91 1.91
N ALA A 70 -5.08 2.42 1.88
CA ALA A 70 -6.26 3.18 1.48
C ALA A 70 -7.49 2.79 2.32
N LEU A 71 -8.33 3.77 2.59
CA LEU A 71 -9.56 3.61 3.34
C LEU A 71 -10.59 2.80 2.52
N VAL A 72 -11.13 1.73 3.10
CA VAL A 72 -12.14 0.87 2.47
C VAL A 72 -13.41 1.67 2.19
N GLY A 73 -13.99 1.47 1.01
CA GLY A 73 -15.19 2.24 0.57
C GLY A 73 -14.88 3.64 0.04
N HIS A 74 -13.63 4.11 0.18
CA HIS A 74 -13.21 5.42 -0.29
C HIS A 74 -12.05 5.31 -1.29
N ARG A 75 -11.82 6.40 -2.04
CA ARG A 75 -10.61 6.58 -2.87
C ARG A 75 -9.56 7.43 -2.16
N ILE A 76 -9.54 7.35 -0.83
CA ILE A 76 -8.68 8.15 0.05
C ILE A 76 -7.52 7.28 0.50
N ASP A 77 -6.30 7.78 0.27
CA ASP A 77 -5.08 7.12 0.70
C ASP A 77 -4.73 7.53 2.13
N VAL A 78 -4.23 6.58 2.92
CA VAL A 78 -3.88 6.81 4.32
C VAL A 78 -2.90 7.97 4.47
N HIS A 79 -1.85 8.01 3.64
CA HIS A 79 -0.84 9.07 3.71
C HIS A 79 -1.44 10.47 3.55
N ARG A 80 -2.50 10.65 2.76
CA ARG A 80 -3.14 11.97 2.58
C ARG A 80 -3.85 12.41 3.86
N VAL A 81 -4.50 11.48 4.55
CA VAL A 81 -5.16 11.76 5.84
C VAL A 81 -4.12 12.08 6.91
N VAL A 82 -3.00 11.36 6.93
CA VAL A 82 -1.89 11.58 7.87
C VAL A 82 -1.19 12.92 7.61
N ASP A 83 -0.92 13.25 6.34
CA ASP A 83 -0.35 14.54 5.96
C ASP A 83 -1.29 15.69 6.37
N ALA A 84 -2.59 15.53 6.18
CA ALA A 84 -3.59 16.52 6.60
C ALA A 84 -3.70 16.65 8.13
N LEU A 85 -3.64 15.54 8.88
CA LEU A 85 -3.56 15.56 10.34
C LEU A 85 -2.33 16.31 10.83
N ALA A 86 -1.17 16.07 10.22
CA ALA A 86 0.05 16.79 10.56
C ALA A 86 -0.06 18.29 10.27
N GLY A 87 -0.68 18.68 9.15
CA GLY A 87 -0.93 20.08 8.80
C GLY A 87 -2.04 20.76 9.60
N ALA A 88 -2.87 19.99 10.32
CA ALA A 88 -3.95 20.46 11.17
C ALA A 88 -3.63 20.33 12.68
N ASP A 89 -2.35 20.18 13.04
CA ASP A 89 -1.89 20.02 14.43
C ASP A 89 -2.62 18.89 15.19
N GLY A 90 -3.02 17.82 14.49
CA GLY A 90 -3.74 16.69 15.05
C GLY A 90 -5.24 16.88 15.23
N ASP A 91 -5.85 17.94 14.69
CA ASP A 91 -7.31 18.15 14.74
C ASP A 91 -8.06 17.13 13.86
N VAL A 92 -8.47 16.02 14.48
CA VAL A 92 -9.21 14.93 13.85
C VAL A 92 -10.57 15.39 13.31
N ALA A 93 -11.26 16.28 14.04
CA ALA A 93 -12.60 16.72 13.67
C ALA A 93 -12.56 17.56 12.39
N ARG A 94 -11.57 18.46 12.30
CA ARG A 94 -11.30 19.24 11.09
C ARG A 94 -10.95 18.34 9.91
N VAL A 95 -10.00 17.42 10.05
CA VAL A 95 -9.60 16.53 8.94
C VAL A 95 -10.76 15.65 8.48
N ALA A 96 -11.55 15.14 9.41
CA ALA A 96 -12.74 14.36 9.07
C ALA A 96 -13.75 15.17 8.24
N ALA A 97 -13.98 16.43 8.60
CA ALA A 97 -14.83 17.34 7.84
C ALA A 97 -14.25 17.63 6.45
N ASP A 98 -12.95 17.90 6.35
CA ASP A 98 -12.26 18.21 5.09
C ASP A 98 -12.31 17.03 4.09
N PHE A 99 -12.17 15.80 4.59
CA PHE A 99 -12.23 14.59 3.76
C PHE A 99 -13.65 14.04 3.57
N GLY A 100 -14.65 14.55 4.32
CA GLY A 100 -16.01 14.03 4.31
C GLY A 100 -16.10 12.57 4.80
N ILE A 101 -15.33 12.22 5.83
CA ILE A 101 -15.29 10.86 6.41
C ILE A 101 -15.56 10.88 7.92
N PRO A 102 -15.99 9.76 8.53
CA PRO A 102 -16.18 9.69 9.98
C PRO A 102 -14.86 9.88 10.76
N TRP A 103 -14.95 10.38 11.99
CA TRP A 103 -13.77 10.57 12.87
C TRP A 103 -13.00 9.26 13.08
N GLY A 104 -13.71 8.16 13.33
CA GLY A 104 -13.09 6.85 13.49
C GLY A 104 -12.32 6.36 12.25
N ALA A 105 -12.65 6.85 11.05
CA ALA A 105 -11.88 6.54 9.83
C ALA A 105 -10.53 7.29 9.80
N VAL A 106 -10.51 8.53 10.31
CA VAL A 106 -9.28 9.32 10.47
C VAL A 106 -8.36 8.68 11.50
N GLU A 107 -8.91 8.27 12.64
CA GLU A 107 -8.18 7.55 13.69
C GLU A 107 -7.63 6.21 13.18
N ALA A 108 -8.41 5.45 12.40
CA ALA A 108 -7.96 4.21 11.79
C ALA A 108 -6.79 4.41 10.82
N CYS A 109 -6.83 5.48 10.00
CA CYS A 109 -5.72 5.87 9.14
C CYS A 109 -4.46 6.18 9.96
N ALA A 110 -4.58 6.96 11.03
CA ALA A 110 -3.46 7.32 11.90
C ALA A 110 -2.87 6.08 12.60
N ALA A 111 -3.72 5.19 13.13
CA ALA A 111 -3.29 3.96 13.78
C ALA A 111 -2.57 3.01 12.81
N TYR A 112 -3.13 2.80 11.61
CA TYR A 112 -2.48 1.97 10.59
C TYR A 112 -1.12 2.55 10.17
N HIS A 113 -1.04 3.87 9.97
CA HIS A 113 0.23 4.51 9.63
C HIS A 113 1.26 4.39 10.75
N ALA A 114 0.86 4.53 12.02
CA ALA A 114 1.77 4.35 13.15
C ALA A 114 2.33 2.92 13.22
N ALA A 115 1.50 1.91 12.99
CA ALA A 115 1.92 0.49 12.97
C ALA A 115 2.84 0.15 11.78
N HIS A 116 2.74 0.88 10.67
CA HIS A 116 3.40 0.56 9.41
C HIS A 116 4.30 1.68 8.86
N ARG A 117 4.70 2.64 9.70
CA ARG A 117 5.34 3.91 9.30
C ARG A 117 6.43 3.74 8.25
N GLY A 118 7.46 2.92 8.54
CA GLY A 118 8.60 2.76 7.64
C GLY A 118 8.22 2.20 6.26
N ARG A 119 7.21 1.32 6.21
CA ARG A 119 6.70 0.76 4.94
C ARG A 119 5.89 1.80 4.18
N GLU A 120 5.00 2.52 4.86
CA GLU A 120 4.15 3.53 4.23
C GLU A 120 4.98 4.71 3.71
N GLU A 121 5.96 5.20 4.48
CA GLU A 121 6.89 6.26 4.05
C GLU A 121 7.66 5.85 2.79
N GLN A 122 8.16 4.61 2.76
CA GLN A 122 8.85 4.07 1.57
C GLN A 122 7.90 3.95 0.37
N ALA A 123 6.66 3.52 0.57
CA ALA A 123 5.66 3.41 -0.48
C ALA A 123 5.26 4.79 -1.04
N VAL A 124 5.06 5.78 -0.18
CA VAL A 124 4.72 7.15 -0.56
C VAL A 124 5.87 7.80 -1.35
N ALA A 125 7.12 7.58 -0.95
CA ALA A 125 8.27 8.05 -1.70
C ALA A 125 8.31 7.47 -3.13
N GLN A 126 8.14 6.14 -3.25
CA GLN A 126 8.07 5.46 -4.56
C GLN A 126 6.89 5.94 -5.41
N LEU A 127 5.73 6.15 -4.78
CA LEU A 127 4.54 6.65 -5.46
C LEU A 127 4.79 8.03 -6.07
N ARG A 128 5.38 8.95 -5.30
CA ARG A 128 5.71 10.31 -5.75
C ARG A 128 6.70 10.30 -6.91
N GLU A 129 7.73 9.46 -6.84
CA GLU A 129 8.70 9.29 -7.93
C GLU A 129 8.04 8.77 -9.22
N ARG A 130 7.21 7.73 -9.11
CA ARG A 130 6.53 7.14 -10.28
C ARG A 130 5.46 8.04 -10.87
N ALA A 131 4.75 8.80 -10.04
CA ALA A 131 3.79 9.79 -10.52
C ALA A 131 4.49 10.89 -11.32
N ALA A 132 5.59 11.45 -10.79
CA ALA A 132 6.38 12.46 -11.50
C ALA A 132 6.94 11.93 -12.84
N ALA A 133 7.43 10.70 -12.87
CA ALA A 133 7.91 10.07 -14.10
C ALA A 133 6.79 9.87 -15.14
N ALA A 134 5.58 9.48 -14.71
CA ALA A 134 4.43 9.32 -15.59
C ALA A 134 3.99 10.68 -16.17
N GLU A 135 3.93 11.73 -15.35
CA GLU A 135 3.60 13.08 -15.79
C GLU A 135 4.60 13.63 -16.81
N ALA A 136 5.90 13.41 -16.59
CA ALA A 136 6.95 13.80 -17.52
C ALA A 136 6.81 13.06 -18.87
N ALA A 137 6.52 11.77 -18.85
CA ALA A 137 6.28 10.98 -20.05
C ALA A 137 5.03 11.44 -20.82
N ASP A 138 3.95 11.79 -20.11
CA ASP A 138 2.74 12.35 -20.71
C ASP A 138 3.00 13.73 -21.33
N ALA A 139 3.79 14.59 -20.68
CA ALA A 139 4.15 15.90 -21.20
C ALA A 139 4.93 15.80 -22.52
N LEU A 140 5.91 14.89 -22.59
CA LEU A 140 6.65 14.60 -23.82
C LEU A 140 5.74 14.05 -24.94
N ARG A 141 4.76 13.21 -24.61
CA ARG A 141 3.77 12.73 -25.59
C ARG A 141 2.90 13.86 -26.12
N ARG A 142 2.48 14.82 -25.27
CA ARG A 142 1.65 15.96 -25.70
C ARG A 142 2.41 16.91 -26.62
N THR A 143 3.68 17.21 -26.34
CA THR A 143 4.50 18.07 -27.20
C THR A 143 4.82 17.43 -28.55
N ALA A 144 4.98 16.11 -28.59
CA ALA A 144 5.18 15.36 -29.84
C ALA A 144 3.93 15.33 -30.74
N VAL A 145 2.72 15.33 -30.16
CA VAL A 145 1.45 15.32 -30.92
C VAL A 145 1.00 16.72 -31.34
N GLY A 146 1.33 17.76 -30.58
CA GLY A 146 0.97 19.16 -30.88
C GLY A 146 1.91 19.91 -31.84
N GLY A 147 2.96 19.24 -32.32
CA GLY A 147 3.97 19.81 -33.23
C GLY A 147 3.87 19.34 -34.69
N ALA A 148 2.78 18.69 -35.08
CA ALA A 148 2.46 18.27 -36.46
C ALA A 148 1.27 19.07 -36.99
#